data_AF-A0A6I2V128-F1
#
_entry.id   AF-A0A6I2V128-F1
#
_cell.length_a   1.000
_cell.length_b   1.000
_cell.length_c   1.000
_cell.angle_alpha   90.00
_cell.angle_beta   90.00
_cell.angle_gamma   90.00
#
_symmetry.space_group_name_H-M   'P 1'
#
loop_
_entity.id
_entity.type
_entity.pdbx_description
1 polymer ?
#
loop_
_entity_poly.entity_id
_entity_poly.type
_entity_poly.pdbx_seq_one_letter_code
_entity_poly.pdbx_strand_id
1 'polypeptide(L)'
;MATNDSSTLDWHKCEKYFQCATMTLPIDYQDASIGTFDMAVIRFRDANQHDRLGSLVVNPGGPGVSGIEYALNAQYVIDPDVLDRYDIVGFDPRGIGKSSPIH
;
A
#
# COMPACT_ATOMS: atom_id res chain seq x y z
N MET A 1 1.85 22.66 12.79
CA MET A 1 0.67 22.28 12.00
C MET A 1 1.16 21.31 10.95
N ALA A 2 0.82 20.02 11.05
CA ALA A 2 1.10 19.09 9.96
C ALA A 2 0.23 19.54 8.78
N THR A 3 0.84 20.14 7.78
CA THR A 3 0.18 20.49 6.54
C THR A 3 -0.33 19.18 5.94
N ASN A 4 -1.65 19.04 5.87
CA ASN A 4 -2.34 17.94 5.21
C ASN A 4 -2.19 18.12 3.70
N ASP A 5 -0.95 18.10 3.22
CA ASP A 5 -0.65 18.21 1.81
C ASP A 5 -1.12 16.91 1.16
N SER A 6 -2.04 17.02 0.20
CA SER A 6 -2.75 15.86 -0.33
C SER A 6 -1.74 14.89 -0.93
N SER A 7 -1.57 13.78 -0.23
CA SER A 7 -0.50 12.80 -0.33
C SER A 7 -0.33 12.25 -1.75
N THR A 8 0.51 12.91 -2.56
CA THR A 8 1.11 12.27 -3.72
C THR A 8 2.14 11.28 -3.21
N LEU A 9 1.95 10.00 -3.52
CA LEU A 9 2.91 8.96 -3.21
C LEU A 9 4.06 9.00 -4.21
N ASP A 10 5.28 9.12 -3.72
CA ASP A 10 6.51 9.01 -4.51
C ASP A 10 6.83 7.54 -4.78
N TRP A 11 6.23 7.01 -5.85
CA TRP A 11 6.43 5.64 -6.27
C TRP A 11 7.83 5.41 -6.85
N HIS A 12 8.54 4.42 -6.33
CA HIS A 12 9.79 3.93 -6.90
C HIS A 12 9.69 2.43 -7.21
N LYS A 13 10.50 1.95 -8.16
CA LYS A 13 10.58 0.51 -8.44
C LYS A 13 11.26 -0.17 -7.25
N CYS A 14 10.65 -1.22 -6.72
CA CYS A 14 11.22 -2.01 -5.61
C CYS A 14 11.37 -3.50 -5.95
N GLU A 15 10.61 -4.00 -6.92
CA GLU A 15 10.73 -5.36 -7.48
C GLU A 15 10.38 -5.32 -8.98
N LYS A 16 10.56 -6.44 -9.71
CA LYS A 16 10.42 -6.48 -11.18
C LYS A 16 9.09 -5.91 -11.70
N TYR A 17 7.98 -6.27 -11.05
CA TYR A 17 6.61 -5.87 -11.44
C TYR A 17 5.93 -4.96 -10.40
N PHE A 18 6.70 -4.43 -9.45
CA PHE A 18 6.15 -3.70 -8.32
C PHE A 18 6.75 -2.32 -8.15
N GLN A 19 5.91 -1.43 -7.66
CA GLN A 19 6.28 -0.10 -7.21
C GLN A 19 5.97 0.02 -5.73
N CYS A 20 6.88 0.61 -4.97
CA CYS A 20 6.71 0.86 -3.55
C CYS A 20 6.65 2.36 -3.31
N ALA A 21 5.96 2.74 -2.24
CA ALA A 21 5.94 4.10 -1.73
C ALA A 21 5.76 4.06 -0.20
N THR A 22 6.05 5.19 0.42
CA THR A 22 5.80 5.42 1.85
C THR A 22 4.76 6.52 2.00
N MET A 23 3.77 6.29 2.86
CA MET A 23 2.80 7.30 3.24
C MET A 23 3.01 7.69 4.70
N THR A 24 3.49 8.91 4.92
CA THR A 24 3.65 9.45 6.27
C THR A 24 2.29 9.89 6.81
N LEU A 25 1.90 9.35 7.96
CA LEU A 25 0.61 9.57 8.60
C LEU A 25 0.78 10.00 10.05
N PRO A 26 -0.15 10.79 10.63
CA PRO A 26 -0.09 11.11 12.05
C PRO A 26 -0.35 9.85 12.90
N ILE A 27 0.36 9.76 14.03
CA ILE A 27 0.11 8.72 15.04
C ILE A 27 -1.30 8.92 15.63
N ASP A 28 -1.60 10.16 16.02
CA ASP A 28 -2.91 10.63 16.47
C ASP A 28 -3.45 11.70 15.50
N TYR A 29 -4.61 11.41 14.90
CA TYR A 29 -5.28 12.33 13.97
C TYR A 29 -5.90 13.55 14.68
N GLN A 30 -6.12 13.50 15.99
CA GLN A 30 -6.62 14.63 16.79
C GLN A 30 -5.48 15.51 17.32
N ASP A 31 -4.28 14.93 17.49
CA ASP A 31 -3.09 15.64 17.95
C ASP A 31 -1.86 15.29 17.10
N ALA A 32 -1.63 16.10 16.07
CA ALA A 32 -0.47 15.94 15.18
C ALA A 32 0.88 16.22 15.88
N SER A 33 0.91 16.79 17.09
CA SER A 33 2.15 17.05 17.82
C SER A 33 2.79 15.78 18.40
N ILE A 34 2.00 14.71 18.53
CA ILE A 34 2.46 13.38 18.94
C ILE A 34 3.46 12.78 17.94
N GLY A 35 3.41 13.23 16.68
CA GLY A 35 4.32 12.80 15.62
C GLY A 35 3.64 11.93 14.58
N THR A 36 4.47 11.30 13.76
CA THR A 36 4.05 10.55 12.57
C THR A 36 4.65 9.15 12.54
N PHE A 37 4.02 8.28 11.76
CA PHE A 37 4.56 6.98 11.38
C PHE A 37 4.54 6.84 9.86
N ASP A 38 5.43 5.99 9.34
CA ASP A 38 5.56 5.72 7.92
C ASP A 38 4.84 4.41 7.59
N MET A 39 3.79 4.52 6.77
CA MET A 39 3.03 3.38 6.28
C MET A 39 3.61 2.90 4.96
N ALA A 40 3.99 1.62 4.90
CA ALA A 40 4.51 1.01 3.70
C ALA A 40 3.38 0.63 2.73
N VAL A 41 3.54 0.98 1.45
CA VAL A 41 2.57 0.70 0.39
C VAL A 41 3.28 0.06 -0.80
N ILE A 42 2.67 -0.97 -1.37
CA ILE A 42 3.13 -1.63 -2.60
C ILE A 42 2.02 -1.61 -3.66
N ARG A 43 2.42 -1.51 -4.92
CA ARG A 43 1.55 -1.60 -6.09
C ARG A 43 2.09 -2.63 -7.07
N PHE A 44 1.29 -3.64 -7.36
CA PHE A 44 1.49 -4.57 -8.47
C PHE A 44 0.79 -4.03 -9.73
N ARG A 45 1.49 -4.09 -10.86
CA ARG A 45 0.91 -3.86 -12.19
C ARG A 45 1.29 -5.01 -13.10
N ASP A 46 0.29 -5.73 -13.59
CA ASP A 46 0.53 -6.77 -14.59
C ASP A 46 1.08 -6.14 -15.88
N ALA A 47 2.03 -6.82 -16.52
CA ALA A 47 2.63 -6.35 -17.77
C ALA A 47 1.64 -6.42 -18.95
N ASN A 48 0.59 -7.25 -18.84
CA ASN A 48 -0.44 -7.45 -19.85
C ASN A 48 -1.71 -6.63 -19.58
N GLN A 49 -1.73 -5.82 -18.51
CA GLN A 49 -2.89 -5.02 -18.12
C GLN A 49 -3.41 -4.15 -19.28
N HIS A 50 -4.74 -4.15 -19.48
CA HIS A 50 -5.42 -3.37 -20.51
C HIS A 50 -6.74 -2.78 -20.00
N ASP A 51 -7.25 -1.72 -20.63
CA ASP A 51 -8.52 -1.09 -20.24
C ASP A 51 -8.64 -0.77 -18.73
N ARG A 52 -7.52 -0.33 -18.13
CA ARG A 52 -7.37 -0.12 -16.68
C ARG A 52 -8.50 0.74 -16.11
N LEU A 53 -9.16 0.20 -15.07
CA LEU A 53 -10.25 0.85 -14.34
C LEU A 53 -9.76 1.63 -13.13
N GLY A 54 -8.71 1.16 -12.45
CA GLY A 54 -8.25 1.82 -11.23
C GLY A 54 -7.29 1.00 -10.39
N SER A 55 -7.30 1.26 -9.09
CA SER A 55 -6.56 0.49 -8.09
C SER A 55 -7.53 -0.32 -7.24
N LEU A 56 -7.23 -1.60 -7.02
CA LEU A 56 -7.89 -2.43 -6.02
C LEU A 56 -7.01 -2.45 -4.76
N VAL A 57 -7.46 -1.75 -3.72
CA VAL A 57 -6.76 -1.71 -2.42
C VAL A 57 -7.17 -2.93 -1.60
N VAL A 58 -6.19 -3.72 -1.17
CA VAL A 58 -6.42 -5.00 -0.51
C VAL A 58 -5.96 -4.98 0.95
N ASN A 59 -6.75 -5.62 1.82
CA ASN A 59 -6.38 -5.91 3.19
C ASN A 59 -6.75 -7.37 3.51
N PRO A 60 -5.78 -8.26 3.79
CA PRO A 60 -6.01 -9.70 3.91
C PRO A 60 -6.70 -10.13 5.22
N GLY A 61 -6.96 -9.21 6.15
CA GLY A 61 -7.53 -9.54 7.47
C GLY A 61 -6.46 -9.99 8.50
N GLY A 62 -6.84 -10.89 9.41
CA GLY A 62 -6.05 -11.24 10.60
C GLY A 62 -6.75 -10.81 11.88
N PRO A 63 -6.28 -9.78 12.62
CA PRO A 63 -5.31 -8.73 12.28
C PRO A 63 -3.84 -9.17 12.34
N GLY A 64 -2.95 -8.32 11.82
CA GLY A 64 -1.49 -8.53 11.88
C GLY A 64 -0.85 -9.10 10.62
N VAL A 65 -1.65 -9.42 9.60
CA VAL A 65 -1.15 -9.91 8.31
C VAL A 65 -0.73 -8.74 7.43
N SER A 66 0.43 -8.89 6.77
CA SER A 66 0.97 -7.89 5.84
C SER A 66 0.12 -7.82 4.57
N GLY A 67 -0.37 -6.62 4.24
CA GLY A 67 -1.00 -6.35 2.96
C GLY A 67 0.02 -6.28 1.82
N ILE A 68 1.28 -5.94 2.13
CA ILE A 68 2.38 -6.01 1.16
C ILE A 68 2.62 -7.45 0.71
N GLU A 69 2.74 -8.39 1.65
CA GLU A 69 2.94 -9.81 1.32
C GLU A 69 1.75 -10.38 0.53
N TYR A 70 0.52 -9.96 0.84
CA TYR A 70 -0.65 -10.35 0.06
C TYR A 70 -0.57 -9.83 -1.38
N ALA A 71 -0.22 -8.55 -1.57
CA ALA A 71 -0.08 -7.97 -2.90
C ALA A 71 1.10 -8.55 -3.71
N LEU A 72 2.20 -8.94 -3.06
CA LEU A 72 3.30 -9.67 -3.70
C LEU A 72 2.85 -11.01 -4.31
N ASN A 73 1.81 -11.62 -3.74
CA ASN A 73 1.23 -12.87 -4.20
C ASN A 73 -0.04 -12.70 -5.05
N ALA A 74 -0.38 -11.46 -5.46
CA ALA A 74 -1.62 -11.14 -6.17
C ALA A 74 -1.89 -12.05 -7.37
N GLN A 75 -0.86 -12.35 -8.18
CA GLN A 75 -0.97 -13.22 -9.36
C GLN A 75 -1.44 -14.65 -9.05
N TYR A 76 -1.38 -15.09 -7.79
CA TYR A 76 -1.82 -16.42 -7.35
C TYR A 76 -3.17 -16.42 -6.64
N VAL A 77 -3.66 -15.26 -6.20
CA VAL A 77 -4.86 -15.16 -5.32
C VAL A 77 -5.94 -14.23 -5.87
N ILE A 78 -5.66 -13.48 -6.94
CA ILE A 78 -6.62 -12.60 -7.61
C ILE A 78 -6.85 -13.12 -9.03
N ASP A 79 -8.12 -13.08 -9.45
CA ASP A 79 -8.54 -13.52 -10.77
C ASP A 79 -7.80 -12.73 -11.87
N PRO A 80 -7.29 -13.40 -12.94
CA PRO A 80 -6.61 -12.73 -14.04
C PRO A 80 -7.43 -11.60 -14.68
N ASP A 81 -8.76 -11.76 -14.81
CA ASP A 81 -9.63 -10.73 -15.38
C ASP A 81 -9.65 -9.47 -14.50
N VAL A 82 -9.36 -9.60 -13.20
CA VAL A 82 -9.20 -8.47 -12.28
C VAL A 82 -7.81 -7.85 -12.42
N LEU A 83 -6.75 -8.66 -12.55
CA LEU A 83 -5.37 -8.18 -12.75
C LEU A 83 -5.22 -7.39 -14.06
N ASP A 84 -5.95 -7.80 -15.09
CA ASP A 84 -6.00 -7.12 -16.38
C ASP A 84 -6.56 -5.71 -16.29
N ARG A 85 -7.39 -5.42 -15.28
CA ARG A 85 -8.15 -4.16 -15.17
C ARG A 85 -7.75 -3.29 -13.99
N TYR A 86 -7.05 -3.83 -12.98
CA TYR A 86 -6.73 -3.12 -11.75
C TYR A 86 -5.26 -3.22 -11.36
N ASP A 87 -4.71 -2.11 -10.85
CA ASP A 87 -3.48 -2.16 -10.07
C ASP A 87 -3.80 -2.75 -8.71
N ILE A 88 -3.06 -3.76 -8.24
CA ILE A 88 -3.27 -4.30 -6.90
C ILE A 88 -2.42 -3.52 -5.91
N VAL A 89 -3.05 -2.88 -4.94
CA VAL A 89 -2.37 -2.03 -3.95
C VAL A 89 -2.52 -2.64 -2.56
N GLY A 90 -1.39 -3.10 -2.01
CA GLY A 90 -1.29 -3.59 -0.64
C GLY A 90 -0.66 -2.54 0.25
N PHE A 91 -1.06 -2.49 1.51
CA PHE A 91 -0.40 -1.69 2.54
C PHE A 91 -0.31 -2.47 3.84
N ASP A 92 0.73 -2.19 4.61
CA ASP A 92 0.84 -2.74 5.95
C ASP A 92 0.20 -1.77 6.95
N PRO A 93 -0.83 -2.19 7.71
CA PRO A 93 -1.42 -1.33 8.74
C PRO A 93 -0.40 -0.88 9.77
N ARG A 94 -0.75 0.13 10.57
CA ARG A 94 0.11 0.65 11.64
C ARG A 94 0.66 -0.48 12.54
N GLY A 95 1.96 -0.47 12.78
CA GLY A 95 2.65 -1.46 13.61
C GLY A 95 2.76 -2.87 13.00
N ILE A 96 2.40 -3.05 11.73
CA ILE A 96 2.48 -4.35 11.03
C ILE A 96 3.59 -4.31 9.97
N GLY A 97 4.29 -5.45 9.81
CA GLY A 97 5.14 -5.72 8.67
C GLY A 97 6.23 -4.67 8.44
N LYS A 98 6.19 -4.02 7.27
CA LYS A 98 7.15 -3.01 6.83
C LYS A 98 6.79 -1.59 7.26
N SER A 99 5.61 -1.35 7.83
CA SER A 99 5.26 -0.04 8.39
C SER A 99 6.06 0.20 9.66
N SER A 100 6.47 1.46 9.90
CA SER A 100 7.28 1.78 11.07
C SER A 100 6.53 1.45 12.37
N PRO A 101 7.22 0.95 13.41
CA PRO A 101 6.62 0.77 14.73
C PRO A 101 6.15 2.13 15.27
N ILE A 102 5.09 2.09 16.08
CA ILE A 102 4.67 3.23 16.90
C ILE A 102 5.33 3.06 18.27
N HIS A 103 6.02 4.09 18.75
CA HIS A 103 6.71 4.14 20.04
C HIS A 103 6.06 5.16 20.96
#